data_AF-A0A811PYH0-F1
#
_entry.id   AF-A0A811PYH0-F1
#
_cell.length_a   1.000
_cell.length_b   1.000
_cell.length_c   1.000
_cell.angle_alpha   90.00
_cell.angle_beta   90.00
_cell.angle_gamma   90.00
#
_symmetry.space_group_name_H-M   'P 1'
#
loop_
_entity.id
_entity.type
_entity.pdbx_description
1 polymer ?
#
loop_
_entity_poly.entity_id
_entity_poly.type
_entity_poly.pdbx_seq_one_letter_code
_entity_poly.pdbx_strand_id
1 'polypeptide(L)'
;MDLLHRSARSWPVDFRAGVGAMLDTVDAEFAGKATDDKPSASYLVPLQQCIFRFLCKAFVGADPSADWLVDNFGFTILDIWLAWQILPTQKVGLVQPLEELLIHSFPLPSFLIWPGYYLLYRFVEKHGAEAVAYAETQHGIGKKDAINNILFVLGFNAFGGFSVFLPFLVAKVGDAADATGLRPRLRRRRDFVLRSHGGTAYQVSKGEVLCGYQPLAMRDPEVFDRPEEFVPERFLGDDGAKLLQHLFWSNGPETAQPAPGNKQCAAKEVVVDTACMLLAEMFRRYDDFVVEGTSFTKLVKREPSPSLSPAAAAGAQQ
;
A
#
# COMPACT_ATOMS: atom_id res chain seq x y z
N MET A 1 5.59 6.72 -12.51
CA MET A 1 7.06 6.58 -12.44
C MET A 1 7.69 7.93 -12.21
N ASP A 2 7.51 8.88 -13.12
CA ASP A 2 8.30 10.12 -13.10
C ASP A 2 8.09 11.00 -11.87
N LEU A 3 6.85 11.12 -11.36
CA LEU A 3 6.60 11.85 -10.10
C LEU A 3 7.33 11.21 -8.91
N LEU A 4 7.43 9.88 -8.89
CA LEU A 4 8.15 9.14 -7.85
C LEU A 4 9.67 9.38 -7.99
N HIS A 5 10.20 9.33 -9.21
CA HIS A 5 11.62 9.60 -9.46
C HIS A 5 12.04 11.03 -9.07
N ARG A 6 11.15 12.01 -9.27
CA ARG A 6 11.39 13.41 -8.87
C ARG A 6 11.57 13.57 -7.36
N SER A 7 10.77 12.86 -6.57
CA SER A 7 10.80 12.95 -5.11
C SER A 7 11.73 11.93 -4.45
N ALA A 8 12.24 10.94 -5.20
CA ALA A 8 13.12 9.87 -4.68
C ALA A 8 14.31 10.35 -3.85
N ARG A 9 14.83 11.56 -4.11
CA ARG A 9 15.94 12.15 -3.34
C ARG A 9 15.57 12.48 -1.89
N SER A 10 14.34 12.88 -1.62
CA SER A 10 13.90 13.26 -0.27
C SER A 10 13.24 12.11 0.49
N TRP A 11 12.83 11.06 -0.22
CA TRP A 11 12.04 9.97 0.34
C TRP A 11 12.63 9.28 1.55
N PRO A 12 13.91 8.84 1.57
CA PRO A 12 14.41 8.14 2.74
C PRO A 12 14.37 9.00 3.99
N VAL A 13 14.58 10.31 3.83
CA VAL A 13 14.55 11.29 4.92
C VAL A 13 13.11 11.56 5.35
N ASP A 14 12.22 11.87 4.40
CA ASP A 14 10.81 12.20 4.67
C ASP A 14 10.06 11.01 5.27
N PHE A 15 10.25 9.81 4.72
CA PHE A 15 9.60 8.59 5.21
C PHE A 15 10.11 8.23 6.60
N ARG A 16 11.43 8.26 6.82
CA ARG A 16 12.01 8.00 8.15
C ARG A 16 11.53 9.02 9.20
N ALA A 17 11.46 10.30 8.85
CA ALA A 17 10.93 11.33 9.74
C ALA A 17 9.47 11.08 10.08
N GLY A 18 8.66 10.69 9.08
CA GLY A 18 7.25 10.32 9.28
C GLY A 18 7.08 9.11 10.20
N VAL A 19 7.83 8.02 9.95
CA VAL A 19 7.80 6.81 10.78
C VAL A 19 8.30 7.11 12.20
N GLY A 20 9.31 7.97 12.36
CA GLY A 20 9.77 8.45 13.66
C GLY A 20 8.64 9.12 14.45
N ALA A 21 7.98 10.11 13.84
CA ALA A 21 6.87 10.84 14.47
C ALA A 21 5.65 9.94 14.78
N MET A 22 5.36 8.97 13.90
CA MET A 22 4.34 7.95 14.13
C MET A 22 4.65 7.13 15.38
N LEU A 23 5.87 6.61 15.47
CA LEU A 23 6.31 5.80 16.61
C LEU A 23 6.40 6.62 17.91
N ASP A 24 6.75 7.91 17.83
CA ASP A 24 6.70 8.81 19.00
C ASP A 24 5.27 8.99 19.53
N THR A 25 4.29 9.06 18.63
CA THR A 25 2.86 9.12 18.99
C THR A 25 2.43 7.82 19.67
N VAL A 26 2.81 6.67 19.12
CA VAL A 26 2.51 5.35 19.69
C VAL A 26 3.16 5.19 21.07
N ASP A 27 4.43 5.56 21.21
CA ASP A 27 5.16 5.52 22.48
C ASP A 27 4.47 6.37 23.56
N ALA A 28 4.01 7.57 23.19
CA ALA A 28 3.32 8.48 24.10
C ALA A 28 1.96 7.92 24.54
N GLU A 29 1.18 7.33 23.63
CA GLU A 29 -0.09 6.67 23.97
C GLU A 29 0.15 5.47 24.88
N PHE A 30 1.15 4.64 24.58
CA PHE A 30 1.46 3.44 25.37
C PHE A 30 1.91 3.82 26.78
N ALA A 31 2.78 4.83 26.92
CA ALA A 31 3.24 5.34 28.21
C ALA A 31 2.09 5.96 29.03
N GLY A 32 1.16 6.66 28.38
CA GLY A 32 -0.02 7.22 29.03
C GLY A 32 -0.98 6.18 29.60
N LYS A 33 -0.90 4.92 29.15
CA LYS A 33 -1.72 3.78 29.58
C LYS A 33 -0.96 2.77 30.42
N ALA A 34 0.26 3.09 30.89
CA ALA A 34 1.14 2.14 31.56
C ALA A 34 0.56 1.54 32.86
N THR A 35 -0.44 2.18 33.47
CA THR A 35 -1.13 1.71 34.69
C THR A 35 -2.34 0.83 34.41
N ASP A 36 -2.74 0.67 33.15
CA ASP A 36 -3.87 -0.16 32.77
C ASP A 36 -3.53 -1.64 32.98
N ASP A 37 -4.53 -2.48 33.29
CA ASP A 37 -4.34 -3.93 33.43
C ASP A 37 -3.76 -4.59 32.16
N LYS A 38 -4.01 -3.97 31.00
CA LYS A 38 -3.50 -4.37 29.68
C LYS A 38 -3.17 -3.13 28.83
N PRO A 39 -1.96 -2.55 28.98
CA PRO A 39 -1.57 -1.37 28.20
C PRO A 39 -1.49 -1.70 26.71
N SER A 40 -2.03 -0.81 25.87
CA SER A 40 -1.97 -0.95 24.41
C SER A 40 -2.01 0.40 23.70
N ALA A 41 -1.29 0.53 22.59
CA ALA A 41 -1.33 1.70 21.72
C ALA A 41 -1.63 1.29 20.28
N SER A 42 -2.59 1.97 19.66
CA SER A 42 -2.97 1.70 18.27
C SER A 42 -2.02 2.41 17.33
N TYR A 43 -1.46 1.69 16.36
CA TYR A 43 -0.63 2.32 15.33
C TYR A 43 -1.42 2.69 14.07
N LEU A 44 -2.70 2.29 13.96
CA LEU A 44 -3.47 2.42 12.72
C LEU A 44 -3.59 3.87 12.26
N VAL A 45 -4.16 4.74 13.10
CA VAL A 45 -4.36 6.16 12.76
C VAL A 45 -3.02 6.90 12.60
N PRO A 46 -2.03 6.76 13.52
CA PRO A 46 -0.70 7.33 13.32
C PRO A 46 -0.04 6.89 12.01
N LEU A 47 -0.19 5.62 11.63
CA LEU A 47 0.34 5.08 10.38
C LEU A 47 -0.34 5.72 9.17
N GLN A 48 -1.68 5.77 9.15
CA GLN A 48 -2.42 6.41 8.06
C GLN A 48 -2.04 7.89 7.90
N GLN A 49 -1.89 8.63 9.00
CA GLN A 49 -1.42 10.02 8.97
C GLN A 49 0.00 10.14 8.41
N CYS A 50 0.92 9.28 8.87
CA CYS A 50 2.29 9.21 8.37
C CYS A 50 2.32 8.94 6.86
N ILE A 51 1.62 7.90 6.41
CA ILE A 51 1.55 7.52 4.99
C ILE A 51 0.91 8.64 4.16
N PHE A 52 -0.22 9.21 4.59
CA PHE A 52 -0.87 10.31 3.87
C PHE A 52 0.08 11.50 3.68
N ARG A 53 0.74 11.95 4.75
CA ARG A 53 1.70 13.06 4.68
C ARG A 53 2.88 12.74 3.78
N PHE A 54 3.45 11.54 3.91
CA PHE A 54 4.55 11.09 3.04
C PHE A 54 4.13 11.08 1.56
N LEU A 55 2.96 10.53 1.24
CA LEU A 55 2.47 10.43 -0.13
C LEU A 55 2.10 11.80 -0.72
N CYS A 56 1.59 12.75 0.07
CA CYS A 56 1.43 14.14 -0.34
C CYS A 56 2.77 14.75 -0.77
N LYS A 57 3.82 14.60 0.04
CA LYS A 57 5.16 15.06 -0.35
C LYS A 57 5.68 14.34 -1.60
N ALA A 58 5.49 13.03 -1.69
CA ALA A 58 6.01 12.22 -2.79
C ALA A 58 5.33 12.49 -4.14
N PHE A 59 4.00 12.63 -4.16
CA PHE A 59 3.22 12.76 -5.40
C PHE A 59 2.79 14.18 -5.73
N VAL A 60 2.41 14.96 -4.71
CA VAL A 60 1.97 16.34 -4.89
C VAL A 60 3.17 17.29 -4.85
N GLY A 61 4.22 16.93 -4.10
CA GLY A 61 5.37 17.81 -3.87
C GLY A 61 5.13 18.83 -2.75
N ALA A 62 4.10 18.62 -1.91
CA ALA A 62 3.71 19.54 -0.85
C ALA A 62 3.39 18.81 0.45
N ASP A 63 3.77 19.41 1.59
CA ASP A 63 3.30 18.96 2.90
C ASP A 63 1.82 19.36 3.06
N PRO A 64 0.95 18.46 3.55
CA PRO A 64 -0.45 18.81 3.83
C PRO A 64 -0.59 19.99 4.81
N SER A 65 0.41 20.28 5.65
CA SER A 65 0.40 21.46 6.54
C SER A 65 0.32 22.80 5.80
N ALA A 66 0.52 22.82 4.48
CA ALA A 66 0.30 24.01 3.67
C ALA A 66 -1.19 24.42 3.58
N ASP A 67 -2.11 23.52 3.94
CA ASP A 67 -3.54 23.80 4.05
C ASP A 67 -4.11 23.16 5.33
N TRP A 68 -4.63 24.00 6.23
CA TRP A 68 -5.10 23.55 7.54
C TRP A 68 -6.18 22.46 7.45
N LEU A 69 -7.11 22.55 6.49
CA LEU A 69 -8.17 21.55 6.37
C LEU A 69 -7.61 20.21 5.91
N VAL A 70 -6.62 20.23 5.01
CA VAL A 70 -5.97 19.01 4.50
C VAL A 70 -5.07 18.39 5.57
N ASP A 71 -4.37 19.20 6.35
CA ASP A 71 -3.52 18.72 7.44
C ASP A 71 -4.33 17.97 8.51
N ASN A 72 -5.49 18.52 8.88
CA ASN A 72 -6.30 17.97 9.98
C ASN A 72 -7.29 16.89 9.52
N PHE A 73 -7.80 16.97 8.29
CA PHE A 73 -8.88 16.10 7.82
C PHE A 73 -8.54 15.34 6.54
N GLY A 74 -7.39 15.60 5.90
CA GLY A 74 -7.07 15.06 4.58
C GLY A 74 -7.04 13.55 4.53
N PHE A 75 -6.41 12.89 5.51
CA PHE A 75 -6.38 11.41 5.53
C PHE A 75 -7.79 10.83 5.79
N THR A 76 -8.58 11.42 6.69
CA THR A 76 -9.97 10.99 6.96
C THR A 76 -10.86 11.15 5.73
N ILE A 77 -10.73 12.28 5.02
CA ILE A 77 -11.43 12.53 3.77
C ILE A 77 -11.05 11.47 2.73
N LEU A 78 -9.76 11.14 2.65
CA LEU A 78 -9.24 10.13 1.72
C LEU A 78 -9.73 8.72 2.06
N ASP A 79 -9.78 8.37 3.35
CA ASP A 79 -10.36 7.11 3.85
C ASP A 79 -11.85 7.00 3.49
N ILE A 80 -12.64 8.05 3.74
CA ILE A 80 -14.07 8.08 3.39
C ILE A 80 -14.25 7.94 1.88
N TRP A 81 -13.46 8.67 1.10
CA TRP A 81 -13.48 8.59 -0.37
C TRP A 81 -13.13 7.17 -0.84
N LEU A 82 -12.07 6.56 -0.30
CA LEU A 82 -11.64 5.20 -0.65
C LEU A 82 -12.71 4.17 -0.24
N ALA A 83 -13.23 4.26 0.97
CA ALA A 83 -14.31 3.41 1.47
C ALA A 83 -15.51 3.45 0.52
N TRP A 84 -15.92 4.63 0.07
CA TRP A 84 -17.03 4.78 -0.88
C TRP A 84 -16.83 4.03 -2.20
N GLN A 85 -15.59 3.90 -2.66
CA GLN A 85 -15.26 3.16 -3.89
C GLN A 85 -15.29 1.65 -3.69
N ILE A 86 -14.89 1.17 -2.51
CA ILE A 86 -14.71 -0.27 -2.24
C ILE A 86 -15.93 -0.91 -1.57
N LEU A 87 -16.75 -0.12 -0.87
CA LEU A 87 -17.92 -0.58 -0.11
C LEU A 87 -18.80 -1.56 -0.89
N PRO A 88 -19.14 -1.32 -2.18
CA PRO A 88 -19.96 -2.27 -2.96
C PRO A 88 -19.36 -3.67 -3.12
N THR A 89 -18.08 -3.85 -2.80
CA THR A 89 -17.39 -5.14 -2.89
C THR A 89 -17.14 -5.79 -1.54
N GLN A 90 -17.44 -5.11 -0.43
CA GLN A 90 -17.08 -5.51 0.93
C GLN A 90 -18.28 -6.00 1.72
N LYS A 91 -18.10 -7.08 2.48
CA LYS A 91 -19.07 -7.44 3.51
C LYS A 91 -19.00 -6.41 4.64
N VAL A 92 -20.05 -5.62 4.80
CA VAL A 92 -20.13 -4.55 5.81
C VAL A 92 -20.71 -5.07 7.13
N GLY A 93 -21.53 -6.13 7.08
CA GLY A 93 -22.16 -6.72 8.26
C GLY A 93 -23.45 -6.01 8.70
N LEU A 94 -24.17 -5.39 7.77
CA LEU A 94 -25.49 -4.83 8.01
C LEU A 94 -26.54 -5.96 8.01
N VAL A 95 -27.68 -5.77 8.68
CA VAL A 95 -28.74 -6.79 8.68
C VAL A 95 -29.28 -6.99 7.26
N GLN A 96 -29.39 -8.25 6.83
CA GLN A 96 -29.98 -8.58 5.55
C GLN A 96 -31.50 -8.32 5.57
N PRO A 97 -32.11 -7.79 4.49
CA PRO A 97 -31.56 -7.55 3.16
C PRO A 97 -31.00 -6.14 2.93
N LEU A 98 -30.83 -5.32 3.99
CA LEU A 98 -30.43 -3.92 3.84
C LEU A 98 -29.00 -3.78 3.29
N GLU A 99 -28.10 -4.70 3.63
CA GLU A 99 -26.73 -4.71 3.09
C GLU A 99 -26.74 -4.80 1.56
N GLU A 100 -27.47 -5.78 1.01
CA GLU A 100 -27.57 -5.94 -0.44
C GLU A 100 -28.26 -4.75 -1.10
N LEU A 101 -29.37 -4.27 -0.54
CA LEU A 101 -30.17 -3.22 -1.17
C LEU A 101 -29.46 -1.86 -1.18
N LEU A 102 -28.74 -1.51 -0.11
CA LEU A 102 -28.13 -0.19 0.06
C LEU A 102 -26.69 -0.11 -0.44
N ILE A 103 -25.93 -1.21 -0.37
CA ILE A 103 -24.48 -1.19 -0.63
C ILE A 103 -24.11 -1.96 -1.90
N HIS A 104 -24.70 -3.14 -2.14
CA HIS A 104 -24.26 -4.05 -3.22
C HIS A 104 -25.10 -3.96 -4.50
N SER A 105 -26.30 -3.38 -4.45
CA SER A 105 -27.23 -3.36 -5.59
C SER A 105 -27.07 -2.16 -6.52
N PHE A 106 -26.69 -0.99 -6.00
CA PHE A 106 -26.65 0.25 -6.77
C PHE A 106 -25.36 1.02 -6.52
N PRO A 107 -24.82 1.74 -7.54
CA PRO A 107 -23.70 2.64 -7.32
C PRO A 107 -24.02 3.67 -6.24
N LEU A 108 -23.12 3.83 -5.28
CA LEU A 108 -23.28 4.81 -4.21
C LEU A 108 -23.24 6.24 -4.78
N PRO A 109 -24.09 7.16 -4.30
CA PRO A 109 -24.17 8.51 -4.84
C PRO A 109 -22.87 9.29 -4.56
N SER A 110 -22.18 9.71 -5.62
CA SER A 110 -20.89 10.39 -5.53
C SER A 110 -20.96 11.78 -4.91
N PHE A 111 -22.13 12.44 -4.92
CA PHE A 111 -22.29 13.78 -4.35
C PHE A 111 -22.09 13.82 -2.83
N LEU A 112 -22.22 12.68 -2.13
CA LEU A 112 -22.00 12.62 -0.67
C LEU A 112 -20.52 12.75 -0.30
N ILE A 113 -19.62 12.24 -1.13
CA ILE A 113 -18.16 12.34 -0.93
C ILE A 113 -17.50 13.49 -1.69
N TRP A 114 -18.26 14.12 -2.59
CA TRP A 114 -17.74 15.18 -3.47
C TRP A 114 -17.13 16.37 -2.72
N PRO A 115 -17.73 16.93 -1.64
CA PRO A 115 -17.14 18.09 -0.95
C PRO A 115 -15.73 17.80 -0.41
N GLY A 116 -15.53 16.63 0.20
CA GLY A 116 -14.23 16.21 0.71
C GLY A 116 -13.23 15.95 -0.43
N TYR A 117 -13.64 15.23 -1.47
CA TYR A 117 -12.79 15.02 -2.65
C TYR A 117 -12.35 16.33 -3.29
N TYR A 118 -13.26 17.30 -3.38
CA TYR A 118 -12.98 18.61 -3.95
C TYR A 118 -11.98 19.42 -3.12
N LEU A 119 -11.98 19.24 -1.79
CA LEU A 119 -10.97 19.84 -0.91
C LEU A 119 -9.56 19.32 -1.23
N LEU A 120 -9.40 18.00 -1.41
CA LEU A 120 -8.13 17.41 -1.84
C LEU A 120 -7.76 17.85 -3.27
N TYR A 121 -8.74 17.97 -4.17
CA TYR A 121 -8.52 18.50 -5.52
C TYR A 121 -7.95 19.91 -5.48
N ARG A 122 -8.51 20.80 -4.67
CA ARG A 122 -8.03 22.18 -4.54
C ARG A 122 -6.65 22.25 -3.91
N PHE A 123 -6.34 21.36 -2.96
CA PHE A 123 -5.00 21.24 -2.42
C PHE A 123 -3.97 20.90 -3.49
N VAL A 124 -4.21 19.86 -4.29
CA VAL A 124 -3.30 19.46 -5.39
C VAL A 124 -3.22 20.56 -6.45
N GLU A 125 -4.35 21.19 -6.79
CA GLU A 125 -4.38 22.30 -7.74
C GLU A 125 -3.51 23.48 -7.29
N LYS A 126 -3.54 23.82 -6.00
CA LYS A 126 -2.86 24.99 -5.45
C LYS A 126 -1.40 24.72 -5.11
N HIS A 127 -1.11 23.57 -4.50
CA HIS A 127 0.20 23.25 -3.93
C HIS A 127 1.00 22.25 -4.76
N GLY A 128 0.35 21.51 -5.67
CA GLY A 128 0.99 20.55 -6.57
C GLY A 128 1.29 21.09 -7.98
N ALA A 129 1.44 22.41 -8.13
CA ALA A 129 1.56 23.06 -9.43
C ALA A 129 2.68 22.47 -10.30
N GLU A 130 3.83 22.13 -9.72
CA GLU A 130 4.93 21.51 -10.46
C GLU A 130 4.65 20.06 -10.88
N ALA A 131 3.92 19.29 -10.07
CA ALA A 131 3.51 17.92 -10.41
C ALA A 131 2.51 17.95 -11.58
N VAL A 132 1.57 18.88 -11.53
CA VAL A 132 0.57 19.11 -12.58
C VAL A 132 1.21 19.63 -13.86
N ALA A 133 2.07 20.66 -13.78
CA ALA A 133 2.76 21.23 -14.92
C ALA A 133 3.68 20.20 -15.61
N TYR A 134 4.29 19.29 -14.86
CA TYR A 134 5.06 18.20 -15.45
C TYR A 134 4.18 17.27 -16.28
N ALA A 135 2.99 16.90 -15.79
CA ALA A 135 2.05 16.08 -16.55
C ALA A 135 1.57 16.77 -17.84
N GLU A 136 1.33 18.09 -17.78
CA GLU A 136 0.95 18.88 -18.95
C GLU A 136 2.10 18.98 -19.97
N THR A 137 3.30 19.33 -19.52
CA THR A 137 4.44 19.62 -20.42
C THR A 137 5.10 18.37 -20.98
N GLN A 138 5.27 17.32 -20.17
CA GLN A 138 6.01 16.11 -20.58
C GLN A 138 5.10 15.03 -21.18
N HIS A 139 3.80 15.07 -20.86
CA HIS A 139 2.87 14.00 -21.27
C HIS A 139 1.60 14.51 -21.96
N GLY A 140 1.41 15.82 -22.09
CA GLY A 140 0.22 16.40 -22.74
C GLY A 140 -1.09 16.11 -22.00
N ILE A 141 -1.02 15.78 -20.70
CA ILE A 141 -2.20 15.47 -19.89
C ILE A 141 -2.75 16.78 -19.35
N GLY A 142 -3.98 17.15 -19.72
CA GLY A 142 -4.58 18.40 -19.27
C GLY A 142 -4.70 18.48 -17.74
N LYS A 143 -4.54 19.70 -17.19
CA LYS A 143 -4.58 20.00 -15.75
C LYS A 143 -5.58 19.19 -14.93
N LYS A 144 -6.86 19.18 -15.33
CA LYS A 144 -7.92 18.46 -14.60
C LYS A 144 -7.63 16.96 -14.52
N ASP A 145 -7.23 16.35 -15.62
CA ASP A 145 -6.94 14.91 -15.67
C ASP A 145 -5.66 14.59 -14.91
N ALA A 146 -4.66 15.47 -14.96
CA ALA A 146 -3.44 15.34 -14.17
C ALA A 146 -3.75 15.33 -12.66
N ILE A 147 -4.53 16.29 -12.17
CA ILE A 147 -4.92 16.37 -10.75
C ILE A 147 -5.69 15.12 -10.33
N ASN A 148 -6.68 14.68 -11.11
CA ASN A 148 -7.47 13.50 -10.77
C ASN A 148 -6.62 12.22 -10.80
N ASN A 149 -5.66 12.07 -11.73
CA ASN A 149 -4.75 10.92 -11.73
C ASN A 149 -3.79 10.94 -10.53
N ILE A 150 -3.26 12.12 -10.16
CA ILE A 150 -2.42 12.27 -8.96
C ILE A 150 -3.22 11.87 -7.71
N LEU A 151 -4.44 12.38 -7.55
CA LEU A 151 -5.31 12.01 -6.43
C LEU A 151 -5.66 10.53 -6.42
N PHE A 152 -5.96 9.94 -7.58
CA PHE A 152 -6.28 8.52 -7.67
C PHE A 152 -5.08 7.65 -7.28
N VAL A 153 -3.88 7.99 -7.76
CA VAL A 153 -2.65 7.28 -7.39
C VAL A 153 -2.36 7.43 -5.90
N LEU A 154 -2.47 8.66 -5.36
CA LEU A 154 -2.26 8.94 -3.95
C LEU A 154 -3.25 8.16 -3.07
N GLY A 155 -4.54 8.25 -3.37
CA GLY A 155 -5.63 7.70 -2.56
C GLY A 155 -5.87 6.22 -2.72
N PHE A 156 -5.97 5.74 -3.96
CA PHE A 156 -6.41 4.38 -4.25
C PHE A 156 -5.22 3.43 -4.39
N ASN A 157 -4.23 3.80 -5.22
CA ASN A 157 -3.12 2.90 -5.52
C ASN A 157 -2.09 2.83 -4.38
N ALA A 158 -1.74 3.96 -3.78
CA ALA A 158 -0.73 4.03 -2.74
C ALA A 158 -1.38 3.94 -1.36
N PHE A 159 -2.14 4.95 -0.93
CA PHE A 159 -2.72 4.99 0.42
C PHE A 159 -3.64 3.78 0.69
N GLY A 160 -4.56 3.45 -0.23
CA GLY A 160 -5.37 2.22 -0.13
C GLY A 160 -4.53 0.93 -0.16
N GLY A 161 -3.47 0.89 -0.95
CA GLY A 161 -2.51 -0.22 -0.94
C GLY A 161 -1.85 -0.42 0.43
N PHE A 162 -1.39 0.66 1.08
CA PHE A 162 -0.78 0.59 2.41
C PHE A 162 -1.79 0.35 3.54
N SER A 163 -3.02 0.87 3.42
CA SER A 163 -4.05 0.83 4.48
C SER A 163 -5.00 -0.37 4.41
N VAL A 164 -5.19 -0.99 3.23
CA VAL A 164 -6.24 -2.00 3.00
C VAL A 164 -5.69 -3.35 2.50
N PHE A 165 -4.53 -3.40 1.83
CA PHE A 165 -4.08 -4.60 1.10
C PHE A 165 -3.81 -5.84 1.99
N LEU A 166 -3.28 -5.68 3.22
CA LEU A 166 -2.96 -6.83 4.08
C LEU A 166 -4.19 -7.49 4.75
N PRO A 167 -5.18 -6.75 5.30
CA PRO A 167 -6.37 -7.37 5.92
C PRO A 167 -7.44 -7.85 4.93
N PHE A 168 -7.54 -7.23 3.75
CA PHE A 168 -8.59 -7.49 2.75
C PHE A 168 -8.43 -8.83 1.99
N LEU A 169 -7.20 -9.35 1.91
CA LEU A 169 -6.85 -10.57 1.19
C LEU A 169 -7.60 -11.82 1.68
N VAL A 170 -7.99 -11.83 2.96
CA VAL A 170 -8.70 -12.93 3.64
C VAL A 170 -10.21 -12.83 3.42
N ALA A 171 -10.77 -11.63 3.24
CA ALA A 171 -12.21 -11.41 3.11
C ALA A 171 -12.75 -11.68 1.68
N LYS A 172 -11.89 -11.61 0.65
CA LYS A 172 -12.28 -11.71 -0.77
C LYS A 172 -12.16 -13.11 -1.40
N VAL A 173 -12.51 -14.16 -0.65
CA VAL A 173 -12.62 -15.55 -1.15
C VAL A 173 -14.06 -15.92 -1.55
N GLY A 174 -15.06 -15.08 -1.24
CA GLY A 174 -16.47 -15.37 -1.51
C GLY A 174 -17.13 -14.39 -2.47
N ASP A 175 -17.60 -14.92 -3.60
CA ASP A 175 -18.76 -14.46 -4.39
C ASP A 175 -18.58 -13.54 -5.62
N ALA A 176 -19.43 -13.78 -6.62
CA ALA A 176 -19.28 -13.47 -8.04
C ALA A 176 -20.55 -12.88 -8.68
N ALA A 177 -20.47 -11.65 -9.22
CA ALA A 177 -21.07 -11.19 -10.48
C ALA A 177 -20.85 -9.67 -10.68
N ASP A 178 -20.57 -9.22 -11.91
CA ASP A 178 -20.65 -7.78 -12.27
C ASP A 178 -20.96 -7.55 -13.78
N ALA A 179 -21.78 -6.53 -14.03
CA ALA A 179 -22.41 -6.12 -15.28
C ALA A 179 -21.86 -4.78 -15.86
N THR A 180 -20.61 -4.41 -15.58
CA THR A 180 -20.05 -3.05 -15.84
C THR A 180 -19.56 -2.74 -17.27
N GLY A 181 -19.76 -3.60 -18.27
CA GLY A 181 -19.33 -3.27 -19.64
C GLY A 181 -17.80 -3.13 -19.82
N LEU A 182 -16.99 -3.70 -18.92
CA LEU A 182 -15.51 -3.76 -18.98
C LEU A 182 -14.97 -4.65 -20.14
N ARG A 183 -15.86 -5.47 -20.72
CA ARG A 183 -15.59 -6.50 -21.73
C ARG A 183 -14.92 -6.00 -23.03
N PRO A 184 -15.23 -4.82 -23.62
CA PRO A 184 -14.61 -4.37 -24.87
C PRO A 184 -13.12 -4.00 -24.74
N ARG A 185 -12.65 -3.58 -23.55
CA ARG A 185 -11.25 -3.18 -23.32
C ARG A 185 -10.31 -4.36 -23.01
N LEU A 186 -10.84 -5.43 -22.41
CA LEU A 186 -10.11 -6.68 -22.13
C LEU A 186 -9.98 -7.60 -23.37
N ARG A 187 -10.84 -7.40 -24.38
CA ARG A 187 -10.92 -8.16 -25.65
C ARG A 187 -9.73 -8.05 -26.61
N ARG A 188 -8.62 -7.41 -26.23
CA ARG A 188 -7.40 -7.31 -27.06
C ARG A 188 -6.49 -8.53 -26.98
N ARG A 189 -6.74 -9.50 -26.08
CA ARG A 189 -6.00 -10.76 -26.05
C ARG A 189 -6.49 -11.72 -27.14
N ARG A 190 -5.57 -12.42 -27.81
CA ARG A 190 -5.86 -13.43 -28.85
C ARG A 190 -6.28 -14.73 -28.16
N ASP A 191 -6.82 -15.68 -28.91
CA ASP A 191 -7.03 -17.04 -28.40
C ASP A 191 -5.68 -17.63 -27.95
N PHE A 192 -5.67 -18.33 -26.82
CA PHE A 192 -4.45 -18.96 -26.29
C PHE A 192 -4.78 -20.17 -25.44
N VAL A 193 -3.75 -20.97 -25.16
CA VAL A 193 -3.85 -22.12 -24.26
C VAL A 193 -3.28 -21.73 -22.90
N LEU A 194 -4.10 -21.78 -21.86
CA LEU A 194 -3.68 -21.68 -20.47
C LEU A 194 -3.28 -23.07 -19.96
N ARG A 195 -2.09 -23.20 -19.38
CA ARG A 195 -1.59 -24.47 -18.86
C ARG A 195 -1.50 -24.42 -17.34
N SER A 196 -1.87 -25.51 -16.69
CA SER A 196 -1.66 -25.72 -15.25
C SER A 196 -0.69 -26.88 -15.03
N HIS A 197 -0.38 -27.12 -13.76
CA HIS A 197 0.32 -28.32 -13.31
C HIS A 197 -0.38 -29.62 -13.76
N GLY A 198 0.38 -30.73 -13.78
CA GLY A 198 -0.10 -32.03 -14.24
C GLY A 198 -0.32 -32.15 -15.75
N GLY A 199 0.11 -31.16 -16.54
CA GLY A 199 -0.01 -31.17 -18.01
C GLY A 199 -1.39 -30.76 -18.53
N THR A 200 -2.30 -30.33 -17.66
CA THR A 200 -3.64 -29.90 -18.06
C THR A 200 -3.59 -28.57 -18.82
N ALA A 201 -4.37 -28.48 -19.89
CA ALA A 201 -4.43 -27.32 -20.77
C ALA A 201 -5.89 -26.92 -21.02
N TYR A 202 -6.15 -25.62 -20.95
CA TYR A 202 -7.45 -25.00 -21.14
C TYR A 202 -7.36 -24.04 -22.34
N GLN A 203 -8.21 -24.23 -23.34
CA GLN A 203 -8.34 -23.27 -24.42
C GLN A 203 -9.09 -22.04 -23.88
N VAL A 204 -8.48 -20.86 -23.98
CA VAL A 204 -9.09 -19.58 -23.63
C VAL A 204 -9.33 -18.80 -24.92
N SER A 205 -10.58 -18.53 -25.20
CA SER A 205 -11.05 -17.78 -26.34
C SER A 205 -10.93 -16.28 -26.11
N LYS A 206 -10.74 -15.54 -27.19
CA LYS A 206 -10.70 -14.08 -27.20
C LYS A 206 -11.97 -13.50 -26.58
N GLY A 207 -11.77 -12.70 -25.54
CA GLY A 207 -12.84 -11.99 -24.86
C GLY A 207 -13.42 -12.73 -23.64
N GLU A 208 -12.94 -13.93 -23.35
CA GLU A 208 -13.15 -14.55 -22.04
C GLU A 208 -12.44 -13.75 -20.95
N VAL A 209 -13.10 -13.61 -19.80
CA VAL A 209 -12.57 -12.90 -18.64
C VAL A 209 -11.86 -13.90 -17.76
N LEU A 210 -10.58 -13.67 -17.53
CA LEU A 210 -9.80 -14.44 -16.57
C LEU A 210 -9.74 -13.69 -15.26
N CYS A 211 -10.00 -14.42 -14.19
CA CYS A 211 -9.83 -13.97 -12.81
C CYS A 211 -8.81 -14.88 -12.14
N GLY A 212 -7.83 -14.29 -11.47
CA GLY A 212 -6.84 -15.01 -10.67
C GLY A 212 -6.97 -14.60 -9.22
N TYR A 213 -7.14 -15.58 -8.33
CA TYR A 213 -7.04 -15.35 -6.90
C TYR A 213 -5.59 -15.55 -6.48
N GLN A 214 -4.84 -14.43 -6.47
CA GLN A 214 -3.38 -14.40 -6.29
C GLN A 214 -2.86 -15.20 -5.08
N PRO A 215 -3.53 -15.24 -3.91
CA PRO A 215 -3.04 -16.00 -2.77
C PRO A 215 -2.84 -17.49 -3.06
N LEU A 216 -3.67 -18.12 -3.89
CA LEU A 216 -3.49 -19.52 -4.27
C LEU A 216 -2.27 -19.72 -5.17
N ALA A 217 -2.00 -18.79 -6.09
CA ALA A 217 -0.82 -18.86 -6.94
C ALA A 217 0.47 -18.61 -6.15
N MET A 218 0.44 -17.71 -5.16
CA MET A 218 1.60 -17.37 -4.32
C MET A 218 1.77 -18.30 -3.10
N ARG A 219 0.89 -19.29 -2.94
CA ARG A 219 0.98 -20.39 -1.97
C ARG A 219 0.86 -21.75 -2.67
N ASP A 220 1.26 -21.82 -3.94
CA ASP A 220 1.21 -23.07 -4.68
C ASP A 220 2.26 -24.06 -4.13
N PRO A 221 1.87 -25.24 -3.61
CA PRO A 221 2.79 -26.24 -3.08
C PRO A 221 3.72 -26.87 -4.14
N GLU A 222 3.39 -26.76 -5.43
CA GLU A 222 4.30 -27.19 -6.50
C GLU A 222 5.43 -26.17 -6.75
N VAL A 223 5.30 -24.95 -6.22
CA VAL A 223 6.28 -23.87 -6.35
C VAL A 223 7.03 -23.62 -5.03
N PHE A 224 6.31 -23.59 -3.91
CA PHE A 224 6.86 -23.23 -2.61
C PHE A 224 6.77 -24.40 -1.63
N ASP A 225 7.91 -24.76 -1.03
CA ASP A 225 7.91 -25.63 0.16
C ASP A 225 7.22 -24.92 1.34
N ARG A 226 6.46 -25.66 2.16
CA ARG A 226 5.69 -25.13 3.30
C ARG A 226 4.93 -23.84 2.94
N PRO A 227 4.03 -23.86 1.93
CA PRO A 227 3.45 -22.63 1.35
C PRO A 227 2.51 -21.88 2.30
N GLU A 228 1.94 -22.58 3.29
CA GLU A 228 1.06 -22.00 4.30
C GLU A 228 1.82 -21.44 5.51
N GLU A 229 3.14 -21.62 5.57
CA GLU A 229 4.00 -21.10 6.65
C GLU A 229 4.69 -19.80 6.24
N PHE A 230 4.74 -18.85 7.18
CA PHE A 230 5.62 -17.69 7.08
C PHE A 230 7.06 -18.12 7.39
N VAL A 231 7.89 -18.21 6.35
CA VAL A 231 9.31 -18.59 6.45
C VAL A 231 10.15 -17.33 6.16
N PRO A 232 10.73 -16.66 7.17
CA PRO A 232 11.44 -15.39 6.99
C PRO A 232 12.62 -15.51 6.00
N GLU A 233 13.31 -16.65 6.00
CA GLU A 233 14.51 -16.87 5.21
C GLU A 233 14.22 -17.37 3.78
N ARG A 234 12.94 -17.50 3.38
CA ARG A 234 12.49 -18.15 2.14
C ARG A 234 13.19 -17.63 0.87
N PHE A 235 13.52 -16.35 0.85
CA PHE A 235 14.10 -15.68 -0.32
C PHE A 235 15.60 -15.39 -0.17
N LEU A 236 16.27 -15.93 0.86
CA LEU A 236 17.69 -15.75 1.07
C LEU A 236 18.52 -16.74 0.22
N GLY A 237 19.71 -16.31 -0.19
CA GLY A 237 20.63 -17.09 -1.01
C GLY A 237 20.18 -17.23 -2.47
N ASP A 238 21.03 -17.84 -3.29
CA ASP A 238 20.83 -17.92 -4.74
C ASP A 238 19.57 -18.70 -5.13
N ASP A 239 19.24 -19.76 -4.40
CA ASP A 239 18.03 -20.56 -4.67
C ASP A 239 16.76 -19.85 -4.21
N GLY A 240 16.78 -19.17 -3.05
CA GLY A 240 15.66 -18.34 -2.59
C GLY A 240 15.39 -17.16 -3.52
N ALA A 241 16.44 -16.52 -4.05
CA ALA A 241 16.31 -15.42 -4.99
C ALA A 241 15.60 -15.82 -6.31
N LYS A 242 15.77 -17.07 -6.77
CA LYS A 242 15.04 -17.59 -7.95
C LYS A 242 13.53 -17.64 -7.72
N LEU A 243 13.07 -17.84 -6.49
CA LEU A 243 11.65 -17.89 -6.15
C LEU A 243 10.94 -16.54 -6.33
N LEU A 244 11.68 -15.42 -6.39
CA LEU A 244 11.13 -14.08 -6.63
C LEU A 244 10.36 -14.00 -7.97
N GLN A 245 10.69 -14.83 -8.97
CA GLN A 245 9.94 -14.88 -10.22
C GLN A 245 8.48 -15.35 -10.05
N HIS A 246 8.16 -15.97 -8.91
CA HIS A 246 6.82 -16.45 -8.56
C HIS A 246 6.09 -15.55 -7.55
N LEU A 247 6.67 -14.39 -7.20
CA LEU A 247 5.98 -13.36 -6.43
C LEU A 247 5.29 -12.38 -7.37
N PHE A 248 3.96 -12.27 -7.25
CA PHE A 248 3.12 -11.52 -8.19
C PHE A 248 2.37 -10.34 -7.58
N TRP A 249 2.70 -9.93 -6.34
CA TRP A 249 1.98 -8.87 -5.60
C TRP A 249 1.83 -7.58 -6.44
N SER A 250 2.82 -7.27 -7.27
CA SER A 250 2.85 -6.10 -8.13
C SER A 250 2.11 -6.26 -9.47
N ASN A 251 1.33 -7.33 -9.67
CA ASN A 251 0.69 -7.69 -10.95
C ASN A 251 1.71 -8.00 -12.07
N GLY A 252 2.83 -8.61 -11.68
CA GLY A 252 3.91 -9.12 -12.52
C GLY A 252 4.95 -9.81 -11.64
N PRO A 253 5.87 -10.63 -12.20
CA PRO A 253 6.96 -11.23 -11.43
C PRO A 253 7.77 -10.16 -10.70
N GLU A 254 8.23 -10.44 -9.47
CA GLU A 254 9.08 -9.50 -8.73
C GLU A 254 10.41 -9.21 -9.46
N THR A 255 10.88 -10.16 -10.27
CA THR A 255 12.06 -10.01 -11.13
C THR A 255 11.82 -9.14 -12.37
N ALA A 256 10.56 -8.78 -12.67
CA ALA A 256 10.20 -7.93 -13.81
C ALA A 256 10.13 -6.44 -13.44
N GLN A 257 10.21 -5.58 -14.46
CA GLN A 257 10.14 -4.12 -14.29
C GLN A 257 8.80 -3.54 -14.77
N PRO A 258 8.21 -2.59 -14.01
CA PRO A 258 7.08 -1.80 -14.48
C PRO A 258 7.46 -0.98 -15.72
N ALA A 259 6.59 -0.99 -16.74
CA ALA A 259 6.82 -0.27 -17.98
C ALA A 259 5.50 0.23 -18.59
N PRO A 260 5.51 1.29 -19.43
CA PRO A 260 4.30 1.78 -20.09
C PRO A 260 3.56 0.71 -20.92
N GLY A 261 4.28 -0.30 -21.41
CA GLY A 261 3.73 -1.42 -22.18
C GLY A 261 3.12 -2.55 -21.34
N ASN A 262 3.21 -2.49 -20.00
CA ASN A 262 2.65 -3.50 -19.10
C ASN A 262 1.71 -2.88 -18.06
N LYS A 263 1.16 -3.73 -17.19
CA LYS A 263 0.21 -3.32 -16.13
C LYS A 263 0.75 -3.64 -14.73
N GLN A 264 2.07 -3.80 -14.61
CA GLN A 264 2.70 -3.99 -13.31
C GLN A 264 2.60 -2.68 -12.49
N CYS A 265 2.57 -2.80 -11.17
CA CYS A 265 2.52 -1.67 -10.25
C CYS A 265 3.67 -0.71 -10.55
N ALA A 266 3.32 0.54 -10.91
CA ALA A 266 4.32 1.57 -11.16
C ALA A 266 5.22 1.80 -9.93
N ALA A 267 4.70 1.64 -8.72
CA ALA A 267 5.47 1.85 -7.50
C ALA A 267 6.15 0.56 -6.98
N LYS A 268 6.43 -0.46 -7.81
CA LYS A 268 6.96 -1.76 -7.32
C LYS A 268 8.15 -1.61 -6.37
N GLU A 269 9.24 -1.04 -6.86
CA GLU A 269 10.48 -0.86 -6.10
C GLU A 269 10.27 -0.01 -4.84
N VAL A 270 9.50 1.07 -4.99
CA VAL A 270 9.15 2.02 -3.93
C VAL A 270 8.48 1.33 -2.75
N VAL A 271 7.52 0.45 -3.03
CA VAL A 271 6.78 -0.26 -1.98
C VAL A 271 7.69 -1.23 -1.25
N VAL A 272 8.56 -1.95 -1.97
CA VAL A 272 9.55 -2.85 -1.36
C VAL A 272 10.50 -2.07 -0.46
N ASP A 273 11.08 -0.97 -0.96
CA ASP A 273 11.97 -0.10 -0.20
C ASP A 273 11.28 0.47 1.05
N THR A 274 10.05 0.95 0.91
CA THR A 274 9.27 1.52 2.02
C THR A 274 8.97 0.47 3.09
N ALA A 275 8.64 -0.77 2.69
CA ALA A 275 8.42 -1.88 3.62
C ALA A 275 9.72 -2.26 4.37
N CYS A 276 10.85 -2.36 3.65
CA CYS A 276 12.15 -2.61 4.26
C CYS A 276 12.54 -1.49 5.24
N MET A 277 12.33 -0.22 4.87
CA MET A 277 12.59 0.93 5.73
C MET A 277 11.72 0.93 6.99
N LEU A 278 10.44 0.60 6.89
CA LEU A 278 9.54 0.51 8.03
C LEU A 278 10.05 -0.54 9.04
N LEU A 279 10.37 -1.74 8.56
CA LEU A 279 10.92 -2.80 9.41
C LEU A 279 12.28 -2.41 10.01
N ALA A 280 13.17 -1.81 9.22
CA ALA A 280 14.46 -1.33 9.70
C ALA A 280 14.31 -0.29 10.82
N GLU A 281 13.38 0.67 10.68
CA GLU A 281 13.12 1.66 11.73
C GLU A 281 12.51 1.04 12.99
N MET A 282 11.66 0.01 12.86
CA MET A 282 11.17 -0.75 14.02
C MET A 282 12.32 -1.40 14.79
N PHE A 283 13.19 -2.18 14.13
CA PHE A 283 14.33 -2.85 14.77
C PHE A 283 15.47 -1.89 15.19
N ARG A 284 15.49 -0.67 14.65
CA ARG A 284 16.39 0.39 15.13
C ARG A 284 15.91 0.95 16.48
N ARG A 285 14.60 0.96 16.74
CA ARG A 285 14.01 1.57 17.96
C ARG A 285 13.67 0.57 19.05
N TYR A 286 13.38 -0.68 18.72
CA TYR A 286 12.87 -1.67 19.67
C TYR A 286 13.70 -2.95 19.61
N ASP A 287 14.02 -3.50 20.79
CA ASP A 287 14.65 -4.81 20.94
C ASP A 287 13.61 -5.93 20.90
N ASP A 288 12.37 -5.65 21.33
CA ASP A 288 11.27 -6.60 21.33
C ASP A 288 9.90 -5.88 21.26
N PHE A 289 8.91 -6.50 20.63
CA PHE A 289 7.55 -5.98 20.56
C PHE A 289 6.52 -7.08 20.26
N VAL A 290 5.28 -6.89 20.71
CA VAL A 290 4.14 -7.77 20.41
C VAL A 290 3.00 -6.93 19.86
N VAL A 291 2.38 -7.43 18.79
CA VAL A 291 1.25 -6.80 18.10
C VAL A 291 0.05 -7.73 18.12
N GLU A 292 -1.11 -7.20 18.53
CA GLU A 292 -2.41 -7.85 18.40
C GLU A 292 -3.33 -6.98 17.54
N GLY A 293 -3.75 -7.51 16.39
CA GLY A 293 -4.53 -6.74 15.41
C GLY A 293 -3.74 -5.52 14.92
N THR A 294 -4.22 -4.33 15.26
CA THR A 294 -3.58 -3.04 14.91
C THR A 294 -2.99 -2.31 16.11
N SER A 295 -2.72 -3.02 17.21
CA SER A 295 -2.22 -2.43 18.44
C SER A 295 -0.96 -3.13 18.93
N PHE A 296 0.01 -2.35 19.40
CA PHE A 296 1.12 -2.88 20.17
C PHE A 296 0.65 -3.18 21.59
N THR A 297 0.89 -4.40 22.07
CA THR A 297 0.60 -4.86 23.45
C THR A 297 1.88 -5.05 24.27
N LYS A 298 3.04 -5.03 23.62
CA LYS A 298 4.38 -4.97 24.24
C LYS A 298 5.31 -4.14 23.36
N LEU A 299 6.08 -3.26 23.97
CA LEU A 299 7.14 -2.47 23.32
C LEU A 299 8.34 -2.36 24.27
N VAL A 300 9.48 -2.91 23.86
CA VAL A 300 10.76 -2.82 24.58
C VAL A 300 11.69 -1.97 23.75
N LYS A 301 11.99 -0.76 24.22
CA LYS A 301 12.91 0.15 23.53
C LYS A 301 14.30 -0.44 23.51
N ARG A 302 14.97 -0.25 22.38
CA ARG A 302 16.35 -0.68 22.20
C ARG A 302 17.27 0.07 23.15
N GLU A 303 18.01 -0.66 23.96
CA GLU A 303 19.07 -0.03 24.75
C GLU A 303 20.21 0.39 23.82
N PRO A 304 20.81 1.57 24.04
CA PRO A 304 22.00 1.95 23.30
C PRO A 304 23.06 0.87 23.53
N SER A 305 23.59 0.28 22.45
CA SER A 305 24.76 -0.60 22.58
C SER A 305 25.81 0.14 23.40
N PRO A 306 26.41 -0.48 24.43
CA PRO A 306 27.52 0.14 25.13
C PRO A 306 28.52 0.53 24.05
N SER A 307 28.86 1.82 24.01
CA SER A 307 29.84 2.32 23.07
C SER A 307 31.05 1.38 23.14
N LEU A 308 31.52 0.90 21.99
CA LEU A 308 32.84 0.31 21.93
C LEU A 308 33.78 1.37 22.51
N SER A 309 34.27 1.12 23.72
CA SER A 309 35.24 1.99 24.37
C SER A 309 36.38 2.21 23.37
N PRO A 310 36.91 3.44 23.22
CA PRO A 310 38.00 3.73 22.30
C PRO A 310 39.24 2.83 22.44
N ALA A 311 39.32 2.06 23.53
CA ALA A 311 40.39 1.11 23.79
C ALA A 311 40.49 -0.08 22.80
N ALA A 312 39.45 -0.41 22.03
CA ALA A 312 39.50 -1.53 21.08
C ALA A 312 40.10 -1.18 19.70
N ALA A 313 40.26 0.11 19.38
CA ALA A 313 40.83 0.55 18.10
C ALA A 313 42.37 0.64 18.09
N ALA A 314 43.03 0.44 19.23
CA ALA A 314 44.49 0.54 19.35
C ALA A 314 45.25 -0.80 19.21
N GLY A 315 44.54 -1.92 18.99
CA GLY A 315 45.14 -3.27 18.94
C GLY A 315 45.37 -3.84 17.54
N ALA A 316 44.96 -3.15 16.47
CA ALA A 316 45.04 -3.64 15.10
C ALA A 316 45.98 -2.79 14.22
N GLN A 317 47.15 -2.45 14.76
CA GLN A 317 48.32 -2.04 13.97
C GLN A 317 49.58 -2.56 14.67
N GLN A 318 49.90 -3.83 14.44
CA GLN A 318 51.26 -4.38 14.41
C GLN A 318 51.25 -5.68 13.61
#